data_AF-A0A7K7DRQ6-F1
#
_entry.id   AF-A0A7K7DRQ6-F1
#
_cell.length_a   1.000
_cell.length_b   1.000
_cell.length_c   1.000
_cell.angle_alpha   90.00
_cell.angle_beta   90.00
_cell.angle_gamma   90.00
#
_symmetry.space_group_name_H-M   'P 1'
#
loop_
_entity.id
_entity.type
_entity.pdbx_description
1 polymer ?
#
loop_
_entity_poly.entity_id
_entity_poly.type
_entity_poly.pdbx_seq_one_letter_code
_entity_poly.pdbx_strand_id
1 'polypeptide(L)'
;APPIALMAARRATDEMRDRVVLGEFGVRNVHTTDFPGNYPGYDDAWDQRRFEEAFRVDVIREEEDTLEFDMVGIDAAIANAFRRILLAEVPTMAVEKVFVYNNTSIVQDEILAHRLGLIPIRADPRLFEYRNQGDQEGTEIDTLQFQLKIKCKRNPQAAKESSDPDELYFNHKVYSKHMTWVPLGNQSDLFPDADFRPVHDDILIALLRPGQEIDVLMHCVKGIGKDHAKFSPVATASYRLLPDITLLQPIEDEAAETLQKCFSPGVIEIQNING
;
A
#
# COMPACT_ATOMS: atom_id res chain seq x y z
N ALA A 1 -27.08 21.06 -45.93
CA ALA A 1 -26.61 19.96 -45.06
C ALA A 1 -25.21 20.31 -44.60
N PRO A 2 -24.93 20.53 -43.30
CA PRO A 2 -23.54 20.61 -42.88
C PRO A 2 -22.91 19.24 -43.18
N PRO A 3 -21.72 19.20 -43.81
CA PRO A 3 -21.26 18.05 -44.53
C PRO A 3 -20.75 17.00 -43.56
N ILE A 4 -20.95 15.72 -43.88
CA ILE A 4 -20.51 14.53 -43.12
C ILE A 4 -19.05 14.65 -42.63
N ALA A 5 -18.20 15.34 -43.40
CA ALA A 5 -16.81 15.64 -43.05
C ALA A 5 -16.63 16.45 -41.75
N LEU A 6 -17.50 17.41 -41.46
CA LEU A 6 -17.42 18.23 -40.25
C LEU A 6 -17.78 17.41 -39.00
N MET A 7 -18.76 16.50 -39.12
CA MET A 7 -19.14 15.58 -38.03
C MET A 7 -18.05 14.54 -37.77
N ALA A 8 -17.41 14.02 -38.81
CA ALA A 8 -16.28 13.09 -38.67
C ALA A 8 -15.06 13.76 -38.02
N ALA A 9 -14.73 15.00 -38.40
CA ALA A 9 -13.64 15.77 -37.81
C ALA A 9 -13.87 16.05 -36.31
N ARG A 10 -15.11 16.36 -35.93
CA ARG A 10 -15.48 16.57 -34.53
C ARG A 10 -15.35 15.29 -33.69
N ARG A 11 -15.83 14.15 -34.21
CA ARG A 11 -15.66 12.84 -33.53
C ARG A 11 -14.21 12.47 -33.30
N ALA A 12 -13.33 12.72 -34.29
CA ALA A 12 -11.90 12.47 -34.13
C ALA A 12 -11.27 13.40 -33.07
N THR A 13 -11.80 14.63 -32.93
CA THR A 13 -11.36 15.58 -31.90
C THR A 13 -11.82 15.12 -30.51
N ASP A 14 -13.07 14.66 -30.37
CA ASP A 14 -13.58 14.11 -29.11
C ASP A 14 -12.81 12.84 -28.70
N GLU A 15 -12.53 11.93 -29.65
CA GLU A 15 -11.70 10.74 -29.40
C GLU A 15 -10.27 11.12 -28.97
N MET A 16 -9.68 12.13 -29.59
CA MET A 16 -8.34 12.61 -29.23
C MET A 16 -8.27 13.16 -27.80
N ARG A 17 -9.37 13.75 -27.32
CA ARG A 17 -9.43 14.39 -26.00
C ARG A 17 -9.79 13.44 -24.88
N ASP A 18 -10.74 12.54 -25.13
CA ASP A 18 -11.41 11.77 -24.08
C ASP A 18 -11.00 10.30 -24.05
N ARG A 19 -10.18 9.83 -25.01
CA ARG A 19 -9.80 8.41 -25.14
C ARG A 19 -8.31 8.23 -25.39
N VAL A 20 -7.67 7.52 -24.46
CA VAL A 20 -6.33 6.95 -24.66
C VAL A 20 -6.49 5.64 -25.44
N VAL A 21 -5.97 5.58 -26.67
CA VAL A 21 -6.20 4.45 -27.57
C VAL A 21 -4.97 3.55 -27.63
N LEU A 22 -5.15 2.26 -27.34
CA LEU A 22 -4.10 1.25 -27.45
C LEU A 22 -4.07 0.70 -28.88
N GLY A 23 -2.96 0.90 -29.59
CA GLY A 23 -2.69 0.25 -30.87
C GLY A 23 -1.70 -0.91 -30.72
N GLU A 24 -1.52 -1.70 -31.78
CA GLU A 24 -0.61 -2.86 -31.80
C GLU A 24 0.84 -2.48 -31.48
N PHE A 25 1.32 -1.36 -32.03
CA PHE A 25 2.72 -0.92 -31.90
C PHE A 25 2.93 0.18 -30.85
N GLY A 26 1.88 0.66 -30.20
CA GLY A 26 2.01 1.76 -29.23
C GLY A 26 0.69 2.40 -28.83
N VAL A 27 0.77 3.27 -27.81
CA VAL A 27 -0.37 4.00 -27.25
C VAL A 27 -0.48 5.38 -27.89
N ARG A 28 -1.70 5.80 -28.23
CA ARG A 28 -2.02 7.11 -28.80
C ARG A 28 -2.81 7.95 -27.80
N ASN A 29 -2.80 9.28 -27.98
CA ASN A 29 -3.53 10.25 -27.15
C ASN A 29 -3.14 10.19 -25.65
N VAL A 30 -1.84 10.04 -25.36
CA VAL A 30 -1.35 9.87 -23.98
C VAL A 30 -1.30 11.16 -23.16
N HIS A 31 -1.46 12.32 -23.81
CA HIS A 31 -1.34 13.64 -23.18
C HIS A 31 -2.71 14.23 -22.89
N THR A 32 -2.85 14.84 -21.71
CA THR A 32 -3.96 15.75 -21.41
C THR A 32 -3.89 16.97 -22.33
N THR A 33 -5.00 17.31 -23.00
CA THR A 33 -5.05 18.35 -24.04
C THR A 33 -6.20 19.34 -23.85
N ASP A 34 -7.06 19.17 -22.85
CA ASP A 34 -8.19 20.04 -22.49
C ASP A 34 -7.74 21.32 -21.78
N PHE A 35 -6.80 22.05 -22.40
CA PHE A 35 -6.34 23.35 -21.95
C PHE A 35 -6.89 24.46 -22.87
N PRO A 36 -7.14 25.68 -22.32
CA PRO A 36 -7.74 26.76 -23.07
C PRO A 36 -6.88 27.16 -24.27
N GLY A 37 -7.51 27.19 -25.45
CA GLY A 37 -6.86 27.55 -26.72
C GLY A 37 -6.36 26.39 -27.57
N ASN A 38 -6.43 25.14 -27.08
CA ASN A 38 -6.00 23.97 -27.84
C ASN A 38 -6.99 23.55 -28.93
N TYR A 39 -8.30 23.75 -28.70
CA TYR A 39 -9.35 23.29 -29.61
C TYR A 39 -10.28 24.43 -30.04
N PRO A 40 -10.57 24.57 -31.36
CA PRO A 40 -11.53 25.55 -31.84
C PRO A 40 -12.96 25.13 -31.47
N GLY A 41 -13.71 26.02 -30.83
CA GLY A 41 -15.12 25.79 -30.48
C GLY A 41 -15.35 25.09 -29.14
N TYR A 42 -14.29 24.88 -28.34
CA TYR A 42 -14.40 24.41 -26.96
C TYR A 42 -13.91 25.49 -26.00
N ASP A 43 -14.57 25.58 -24.85
CA ASP A 43 -14.17 26.44 -23.74
C ASP A 43 -13.59 25.59 -22.61
N ASP A 44 -12.28 25.43 -22.64
CA ASP A 44 -11.52 24.63 -21.68
C ASP A 44 -10.92 25.49 -20.56
N ALA A 45 -11.42 26.73 -20.37
CA ALA A 45 -11.08 27.53 -19.21
C ALA A 45 -11.54 26.84 -17.91
N TRP A 46 -10.88 27.16 -16.81
CA TRP A 46 -11.23 26.63 -15.50
C TRP A 46 -12.62 27.13 -15.06
N ASP A 47 -13.52 26.18 -14.81
CA ASP A 47 -14.84 26.43 -14.22
C ASP A 47 -15.08 25.46 -13.06
N GLN A 48 -15.15 26.01 -11.86
CA GLN A 48 -15.37 25.26 -10.63
C GLN A 48 -16.70 24.50 -10.64
N ARG A 49 -17.78 25.10 -11.15
CA ARG A 49 -19.11 24.47 -11.14
C ARG A 49 -19.14 23.25 -12.05
N ARG A 50 -18.55 23.38 -13.24
CA ARG A 50 -18.40 22.26 -14.19
C ARG A 50 -17.64 21.10 -13.57
N PHE A 51 -16.58 21.40 -12.79
CA PHE A 51 -15.82 20.37 -12.08
C PHE A 51 -16.65 19.70 -10.98
N GLU A 52 -17.35 20.48 -10.15
CA GLU A 52 -18.19 19.96 -9.06
C GLU A 52 -19.36 19.10 -9.57
N GLU A 53 -19.95 19.45 -10.70
CA GLU A 53 -21.03 18.67 -11.33
C GLU A 53 -20.53 17.37 -11.97
N ALA A 54 -19.30 17.36 -12.50
CA ALA A 54 -18.71 16.19 -13.16
C ALA A 54 -18.01 15.23 -12.19
N PHE A 55 -17.50 15.73 -11.06
CA PHE A 55 -16.71 14.94 -10.13
C PHE A 55 -17.60 14.01 -9.30
N ARG A 56 -17.29 12.72 -9.32
CA ARG A 56 -17.92 11.72 -8.45
C ARG A 56 -16.93 10.64 -8.02
N VAL A 57 -17.23 10.03 -6.88
CA VAL A 57 -16.45 8.93 -6.32
C VAL A 57 -17.36 7.76 -6.02
N ASP A 58 -17.06 6.61 -6.61
CA ASP A 58 -17.84 5.38 -6.47
C ASP A 58 -16.97 4.32 -5.78
N VAL A 59 -17.32 3.90 -4.56
CA VAL A 59 -16.59 2.86 -3.83
C VAL A 59 -17.04 1.49 -4.31
N ILE A 60 -16.12 0.69 -4.86
CA ILE A 60 -16.41 -0.63 -5.44
C ILE A 60 -16.26 -1.71 -4.38
N ARG A 61 -15.16 -1.66 -3.62
CA ARG A 61 -14.80 -2.70 -2.65
C ARG A 61 -14.09 -2.08 -1.45
N GLU A 62 -14.55 -2.44 -0.26
CA GLU A 62 -13.97 -2.03 1.01
C GLU A 62 -13.82 -3.29 1.88
N GLU A 63 -12.56 -3.62 2.19
CA GLU A 63 -12.13 -4.69 3.08
C GLU A 63 -11.23 -4.09 4.16
N GLU A 64 -10.87 -4.85 5.19
CA GLU A 64 -10.11 -4.33 6.36
C GLU A 64 -8.79 -3.65 5.98
N ASP A 65 -8.02 -4.25 5.05
CA ASP A 65 -6.71 -3.75 4.60
C ASP A 65 -6.70 -3.31 3.12
N THR A 66 -7.86 -3.26 2.45
CA THR A 66 -7.95 -2.98 1.00
C THR A 66 -9.15 -2.13 0.64
N LEU A 67 -8.92 -1.09 -0.17
CA LEU A 67 -9.95 -0.20 -0.68
C LEU A 67 -9.79 -0.03 -2.21
N GLU A 68 -10.88 -0.25 -2.95
CA GLU A 68 -10.98 -0.01 -4.39
C GLU A 68 -12.15 0.92 -4.68
N PHE A 69 -11.88 2.03 -5.37
CA PHE A 69 -12.85 3.05 -5.70
C PHE A 69 -12.51 3.73 -7.03
N ASP A 70 -13.54 4.24 -7.69
CA ASP A 70 -13.42 5.01 -8.93
C ASP A 70 -13.48 6.52 -8.64
N MET A 71 -12.63 7.28 -9.32
CA MET A 71 -12.67 8.76 -9.33
C MET A 71 -12.97 9.22 -10.76
N VAL A 72 -14.16 9.75 -10.98
CA VAL A 72 -14.59 10.24 -12.30
C VAL A 72 -14.54 11.77 -12.32
N GLY A 73 -14.06 12.35 -13.42
CA GLY A 73 -14.01 13.80 -13.61
C GLY A 73 -12.76 14.50 -13.04
N ILE A 74 -11.71 13.74 -12.72
CA ILE A 74 -10.42 14.27 -12.23
C ILE A 74 -9.29 14.05 -13.24
N ASP A 75 -8.37 15.01 -13.34
CA ASP A 75 -7.18 14.87 -14.18
C ASP A 75 -6.13 13.93 -13.56
N ALA A 76 -5.36 13.27 -14.43
CA ALA A 76 -4.31 12.33 -14.04
C ALA A 76 -3.23 12.97 -13.15
N ALA A 77 -2.96 14.27 -13.28
CA ALA A 77 -1.99 14.97 -12.46
C ALA A 77 -2.39 14.98 -10.97
N ILE A 78 -3.67 15.19 -10.67
CA ILE A 78 -4.17 15.23 -9.29
C ILE A 78 -4.29 13.81 -8.73
N ALA A 79 -4.80 12.85 -9.53
CA ALA A 79 -4.84 11.44 -9.12
C ALA A 79 -3.42 10.90 -8.81
N ASN A 80 -2.43 11.25 -9.63
CA ASN A 80 -1.04 10.90 -9.37
C ASN A 80 -0.45 11.64 -8.16
N ALA A 81 -0.90 12.86 -7.86
CA ALA A 81 -0.51 13.56 -6.64
C ALA A 81 -0.98 12.82 -5.39
N PHE A 82 -2.25 12.37 -5.34
CA PHE A 82 -2.76 11.55 -4.24
C PHE A 82 -1.97 10.25 -4.10
N ARG A 83 -1.72 9.54 -5.21
CA ARG A 83 -0.90 8.31 -5.20
C ARG A 83 0.50 8.57 -4.60
N ARG A 84 1.15 9.67 -4.96
CA ARG A 84 2.48 10.04 -4.44
C ARG A 84 2.44 10.41 -2.95
N ILE A 85 1.42 11.13 -2.52
CA ILE A 85 1.23 11.50 -1.10
C ILE A 85 1.06 10.24 -0.25
N LEU A 86 0.20 9.31 -0.67
CA LEU A 86 -0.03 8.04 0.02
C LEU A 86 1.24 7.20 0.16
N LEU A 87 2.11 7.20 -0.85
CA LEU A 87 3.36 6.44 -0.83
C LEU A 87 4.47 7.09 0.00
N ALA A 88 4.53 8.41 0.08
CA ALA A 88 5.75 9.10 0.52
C ALA A 88 5.56 10.18 1.60
N GLU A 89 4.40 10.82 1.70
CA GLU A 89 4.22 12.01 2.55
C GLU A 89 3.26 11.76 3.73
N VAL A 90 2.47 10.68 3.71
CA VAL A 90 1.63 10.29 4.86
C VAL A 90 2.52 9.66 5.94
N PRO A 91 2.53 10.21 7.17
CA PRO A 91 3.41 9.72 8.23
C PRO A 91 2.88 8.48 8.94
N THR A 92 3.80 7.65 9.43
CA THR A 92 3.51 6.47 10.28
C THR A 92 4.52 6.34 11.41
N MET A 93 4.25 5.43 12.35
CA MET A 93 5.16 5.07 13.44
C MET A 93 5.97 3.83 13.05
N ALA A 94 7.31 3.91 13.09
CA ALA A 94 8.19 2.77 12.84
C ALA A 94 9.44 2.81 13.73
N VAL A 95 10.09 1.66 13.92
CA VAL A 95 11.32 1.53 14.70
C VAL A 95 12.46 2.25 13.99
N GLU A 96 13.19 3.12 14.70
CA GLU A 96 14.38 3.80 14.18
C GLU A 96 15.66 3.47 14.95
N LYS A 97 15.59 3.41 16.29
CA LYS A 97 16.73 3.04 17.11
C LYS A 97 16.49 1.68 17.75
N VAL A 98 17.52 0.83 17.70
CA VAL A 98 17.55 -0.47 18.35
C VAL A 98 18.77 -0.50 19.26
N PHE A 99 18.56 -0.54 20.57
CA PHE A 99 19.58 -0.71 21.58
C PHE A 99 19.72 -2.19 21.88
N VAL A 100 20.89 -2.76 21.58
CA VAL A 100 21.18 -4.18 21.79
C VAL A 100 21.88 -4.34 23.12
N TYR A 101 21.27 -5.06 24.07
CA TYR A 101 21.91 -5.42 25.33
C TYR A 101 22.71 -6.71 25.20
N ASN A 102 22.10 -7.72 24.58
CA ASN A 102 22.74 -9.00 24.33
C ASN A 102 22.10 -9.70 23.14
N ASN A 103 22.86 -9.88 22.06
CA ASN A 103 22.49 -10.72 20.93
C ASN A 103 23.52 -11.84 20.76
N THR A 104 23.11 -13.07 21.04
CA THR A 104 23.94 -14.28 20.83
C THR A 104 23.38 -15.17 19.72
N SER A 105 22.42 -14.63 18.95
CA SER A 105 21.86 -15.31 17.79
C SER A 105 22.85 -15.36 16.62
N ILE A 106 22.49 -16.09 15.57
CA ILE A 106 23.26 -16.12 14.31
C ILE A 106 23.00 -14.86 13.46
N VAL A 107 21.88 -14.17 13.69
CA VAL A 107 21.53 -12.96 12.94
C VAL A 107 22.37 -11.81 13.48
N GLN A 108 23.09 -11.13 12.59
CA GLN A 108 23.90 -9.97 12.95
C GLN A 108 23.03 -8.80 13.41
N ASP A 109 23.58 -7.96 14.29
CA ASP A 109 22.84 -6.87 14.95
C ASP A 109 22.22 -5.89 13.95
N GLU A 110 22.97 -5.51 12.93
CA GLU A 110 22.55 -4.63 11.85
C GLU A 110 21.41 -5.22 11.01
N ILE A 111 21.44 -6.53 10.75
CA ILE A 111 20.37 -7.23 10.02
C ILE A 111 19.14 -7.38 10.91
N LEU A 112 19.33 -7.66 12.19
CA LEU A 112 18.25 -7.73 13.17
C LEU A 112 17.54 -6.37 13.28
N ALA A 113 18.30 -5.29 13.44
CA ALA A 113 17.78 -3.93 13.53
C ALA A 113 17.04 -3.52 12.26
N HIS A 114 17.58 -3.84 11.08
CA HIS A 114 16.91 -3.58 9.80
C HIS A 114 15.57 -4.31 9.70
N ARG A 115 15.49 -5.58 10.12
CA ARG A 115 14.24 -6.35 10.12
C ARG A 115 13.21 -5.78 11.10
N LEU A 116 13.63 -5.43 12.31
CA LEU A 116 12.77 -4.78 13.31
C LEU A 116 12.25 -3.42 12.82
N GLY A 117 13.05 -2.69 12.05
CA GLY A 117 12.67 -1.44 11.39
C GLY A 117 11.51 -1.57 10.41
N LEU A 118 11.30 -2.75 9.82
CA LEU A 118 10.27 -3.00 8.80
C LEU A 118 8.98 -3.59 9.39
N ILE A 119 8.90 -3.82 10.69
CA ILE A 119 7.68 -4.30 11.34
C ILE A 119 6.71 -3.12 11.50
N PRO A 120 5.52 -3.16 10.87
CA PRO A 120 4.53 -2.10 11.03
C PRO A 120 3.99 -2.09 12.46
N ILE A 121 3.95 -0.91 13.08
CA ILE A 121 3.47 -0.71 14.45
C ILE A 121 2.05 -0.16 14.41
N ARG A 122 1.15 -0.79 15.17
CA ARG A 122 -0.22 -0.32 15.40
C ARG A 122 -0.19 0.82 16.42
N ALA A 123 0.12 2.02 15.94
CA ALA A 123 0.05 3.25 16.72
C ALA A 123 -0.43 4.38 15.81
N ASP A 124 -1.40 5.16 16.27
CA ASP A 124 -1.93 6.29 15.51
C ASP A 124 -0.88 7.42 15.46
N PRO A 125 -0.27 7.71 14.29
CA PRO A 125 0.79 8.72 14.19
C PRO A 125 0.28 10.14 14.44
N ARG A 126 -1.05 10.37 14.48
CA ARG A 126 -1.62 11.70 14.78
C ARG A 126 -1.49 12.09 16.25
N LEU A 127 -1.32 11.10 17.13
CA LEU A 127 -1.16 11.29 18.58
C LEU A 127 0.28 11.66 18.97
N PHE A 128 1.23 11.49 18.05
CA PHE A 128 2.65 11.71 18.29
C PHE A 128 3.19 12.89 17.47
N GLU A 129 4.14 13.61 18.06
CA GLU A 129 4.88 14.67 17.38
C GLU A 129 6.13 14.12 16.67
N TYR A 130 6.72 14.93 15.78
CA TYR A 130 8.01 14.58 15.20
C TYR A 130 9.11 14.81 16.22
N ARG A 131 10.05 13.87 16.30
CA ARG A 131 11.24 14.01 17.13
C ARG A 131 12.11 15.18 16.67
N ASN A 132 12.56 15.99 17.62
CA ASN A 132 13.47 17.10 17.36
C ASN A 132 14.86 16.60 16.97
N GLN A 133 15.54 17.35 16.10
CA GLN A 133 16.87 16.98 15.63
C GLN A 133 17.89 17.03 16.79
N GLY A 134 18.54 15.89 17.06
CA GLY A 134 19.57 15.77 18.11
C GLY A 134 19.09 15.19 19.43
N ASP A 135 17.78 14.99 19.61
CA ASP A 135 17.25 14.25 20.76
C ASP A 135 17.47 12.74 20.57
N GLN A 136 18.12 12.11 21.54
CA GLN A 136 18.47 10.68 21.50
C GLN A 136 17.62 9.83 22.46
N GLU A 137 17.11 10.42 23.53
CA GLU A 137 16.33 9.70 24.55
C GLU A 137 14.88 9.59 24.08
N GLY A 138 14.32 10.66 23.54
CA GLY A 138 12.90 10.75 23.22
C GLY A 138 12.05 10.97 24.47
N THR A 139 10.84 11.45 24.26
CA THR A 139 9.88 11.80 25.30
C THR A 139 8.58 11.03 25.12
N GLU A 140 7.71 11.08 26.11
CA GLU A 140 6.38 10.47 26.07
C GLU A 140 5.50 10.95 24.91
N ILE A 141 5.83 12.09 24.29
CA ILE A 141 5.05 12.74 23.23
C ILE A 141 5.50 12.31 21.83
N ASP A 142 6.77 11.93 21.66
CA ASP A 142 7.38 11.70 20.34
C ASP A 142 7.81 10.25 20.09
N THR A 143 7.84 9.41 21.14
CA THR A 143 8.38 8.05 21.05
C THR A 143 7.51 6.99 21.68
N LEU A 144 7.51 5.82 21.05
CA LEU A 144 7.06 4.57 21.67
C LEU A 144 8.23 3.64 21.86
N GLN A 145 8.22 2.87 22.95
CA GLN A 145 9.29 1.95 23.28
C GLN A 145 8.78 0.52 23.31
N PHE A 146 9.50 -0.39 22.65
CA PHE A 146 9.23 -1.82 22.68
C PHE A 146 10.45 -2.57 23.16
N GLN A 147 10.23 -3.66 23.91
CA GLN A 147 11.28 -4.58 24.32
C GLN A 147 11.06 -5.95 23.66
N LEU A 148 12.13 -6.57 23.20
CA LEU A 148 12.13 -7.94 22.72
C LEU A 148 13.21 -8.71 23.49
N LYS A 149 12.76 -9.57 24.41
CA LYS A 149 13.64 -10.36 25.28
C LYS A 149 13.27 -11.83 25.24
N ILE A 150 14.05 -12.64 24.53
CA ILE A 150 13.80 -14.07 24.34
C ILE A 150 15.07 -14.87 24.52
N LYS A 151 14.94 -15.98 25.27
CA LYS A 151 15.96 -17.00 25.43
C LYS A 151 15.45 -18.35 24.95
N CYS A 152 16.19 -19.00 24.05
CA CYS A 152 15.86 -20.32 23.54
C CYS A 152 16.36 -21.40 24.52
N LYS A 153 15.48 -22.36 24.84
CA LYS A 153 15.76 -23.46 25.77
C LYS A 153 15.41 -24.80 25.14
N ARG A 154 16.15 -25.85 25.51
CA ARG A 154 15.81 -27.21 25.11
C ARG A 154 14.61 -27.71 25.91
N ASN A 155 13.66 -28.36 25.24
CA ASN A 155 12.51 -28.97 25.88
C ASN A 155 12.92 -30.30 26.54
N PRO A 156 12.85 -30.44 27.88
CA PRO A 156 13.20 -31.69 28.56
C PRO A 156 12.20 -32.83 28.31
N GLN A 157 10.98 -32.50 27.90
CA GLN A 157 9.88 -33.46 27.69
C GLN A 157 9.75 -33.92 26.23
N ALA A 158 10.64 -33.47 25.33
CA ALA A 158 10.59 -33.87 23.94
C ALA A 158 10.81 -35.38 23.77
N ALA A 159 10.08 -36.00 22.85
CA ALA A 159 10.25 -37.42 22.55
C ALA A 159 11.68 -37.68 22.06
N LYS A 160 12.30 -38.77 22.54
CA LYS A 160 13.70 -39.11 22.23
C LYS A 160 13.98 -39.33 20.73
N GLU A 161 12.94 -39.68 19.97
CA GLU A 161 12.97 -39.95 18.54
C GLU A 161 12.55 -38.73 17.69
N SER A 162 12.08 -37.65 18.31
CA SER A 162 11.58 -36.49 17.57
C SER A 162 12.73 -35.72 16.93
N SER A 163 12.59 -35.43 15.64
CA SER A 163 13.51 -34.59 14.87
C SER A 163 12.98 -33.17 14.66
N ASP A 164 11.76 -32.88 15.11
CA ASP A 164 11.11 -31.58 14.87
C ASP A 164 11.66 -30.50 15.84
N PRO A 165 12.26 -29.41 15.34
CA PRO A 165 12.66 -28.27 16.15
C PRO A 165 11.53 -27.68 17.01
N ASP A 166 10.27 -27.73 16.56
CA ASP A 166 9.11 -27.23 17.29
C ASP A 166 8.81 -28.05 18.56
N GLU A 167 9.10 -29.36 18.56
CA GLU A 167 8.97 -30.20 19.75
C GLU A 167 10.22 -30.13 20.65
N LEU A 168 11.41 -30.04 20.03
CA LEU A 168 12.69 -30.09 20.71
C LEU A 168 13.05 -28.82 21.47
N TYR A 169 12.56 -27.65 21.03
CA TYR A 169 13.04 -26.36 21.52
C TYR A 169 11.91 -25.36 21.80
N PHE A 170 11.96 -24.77 23.00
CA PHE A 170 11.12 -23.63 23.35
C PHE A 170 11.73 -22.33 22.82
N ASN A 171 10.87 -21.47 22.25
CA ASN A 171 11.21 -20.14 21.76
C ASN A 171 12.35 -20.12 20.72
N HIS A 172 12.46 -21.17 19.92
CA HIS A 172 13.47 -21.22 18.86
C HIS A 172 13.07 -20.39 17.62
N LYS A 173 11.80 -20.01 17.49
CA LYS A 173 11.30 -19.03 16.50
C LYS A 173 10.90 -17.75 17.22
N VAL A 174 11.52 -16.64 16.84
CA VAL A 174 11.24 -15.32 17.38
C VAL A 174 10.28 -14.61 16.44
N TYR A 175 9.04 -14.40 16.89
CA TYR A 175 7.99 -13.69 16.17
C TYR A 175 7.77 -12.27 16.69
N SER A 176 7.12 -11.43 15.88
CA SER A 176 6.72 -10.06 16.24
C SER A 176 5.82 -9.99 17.48
N LYS A 177 4.93 -10.96 17.72
CA LYS A 177 4.11 -11.01 18.96
C LYS A 177 4.90 -11.00 20.27
N HIS A 178 6.19 -11.32 20.24
CA HIS A 178 7.03 -11.29 21.44
C HIS A 178 7.57 -9.89 21.76
N MET A 179 7.27 -8.89 20.92
CA MET A 179 7.54 -7.48 21.21
C MET A 179 6.54 -6.99 22.25
N THR A 180 7.05 -6.53 23.38
CA THR A 180 6.23 -5.99 24.47
C THR A 180 6.39 -4.47 24.52
N TRP A 181 5.27 -3.74 24.48
CA TRP A 181 5.30 -2.30 24.70
C TRP A 181 5.73 -1.98 26.13
N VAL A 182 6.63 -1.01 26.26
CA VAL A 182 7.11 -0.47 27.54
C VAL A 182 6.68 0.99 27.60
N PRO A 183 5.70 1.36 28.45
CA PRO A 183 5.21 2.73 28.53
C PRO A 183 6.28 3.67 29.09
N LEU A 184 6.37 4.85 28.50
CA LEU A 184 7.23 5.94 28.96
C LEU A 184 6.43 7.00 29.71
N GLY A 185 6.92 7.43 30.87
CA GLY A 185 6.28 8.48 31.68
C GLY A 185 4.81 8.18 31.96
N ASN A 186 3.92 9.07 31.52
CA ASN A 186 2.47 8.98 31.74
C ASN A 186 1.71 8.32 30.57
N GLN A 187 2.39 7.67 29.61
CA GLN A 187 1.71 7.04 28.46
C GLN A 187 0.68 5.99 28.87
N SER A 188 0.91 5.25 29.97
CA SER A 188 -0.07 4.30 30.49
C SER A 188 -1.40 4.94 30.87
N ASP A 189 -1.35 6.18 31.36
CA ASP A 189 -2.52 6.92 31.83
C ASP A 189 -3.16 7.73 30.69
N LEU A 190 -2.36 8.24 29.75
CA LEU A 190 -2.82 8.94 28.55
C LEU A 190 -3.51 7.99 27.57
N PHE A 191 -3.08 6.73 27.53
CA PHE A 191 -3.54 5.74 26.58
C PHE A 191 -4.00 4.45 27.28
N PRO A 192 -5.04 4.51 28.15
CA PRO A 192 -5.47 3.37 28.95
C PRO A 192 -6.02 2.22 28.09
N ASP A 193 -6.61 2.54 26.94
CA ASP A 193 -7.19 1.59 25.99
C ASP A 193 -6.29 1.35 24.75
N ALA A 194 -5.06 1.87 24.73
CA ALA A 194 -4.20 1.70 23.56
C ALA A 194 -3.60 0.29 23.50
N ASP A 195 -3.87 -0.37 22.39
CA ASP A 195 -3.25 -1.62 21.99
C ASP A 195 -2.03 -1.36 21.10
N PHE A 196 -0.97 -0.79 21.70
CA PHE A 196 0.29 -0.58 21.00
C PHE A 196 1.02 -1.91 20.82
N ARG A 197 0.97 -2.44 19.60
CA ARG A 197 1.61 -3.71 19.23
C ARG A 197 2.00 -3.72 17.76
N PRO A 198 2.81 -4.70 17.31
CA PRO A 198 2.96 -4.97 15.88
C PRO A 198 1.60 -5.24 15.23
N VAL A 199 1.41 -4.81 13.98
CA VAL A 199 0.14 -5.04 13.25
C VAL A 199 -0.07 -6.54 13.02
N HIS A 200 0.99 -7.25 12.62
CA HIS A 200 0.96 -8.70 12.42
C HIS A 200 1.76 -9.39 13.51
N ASP A 201 1.16 -10.41 14.14
CA ASP A 201 1.72 -11.12 15.30
C ASP A 201 2.69 -12.26 14.92
N ASP A 202 2.75 -12.62 13.64
CA ASP A 202 3.40 -13.83 13.11
C ASP A 202 4.61 -13.55 12.21
N ILE A 203 5.10 -12.31 12.16
CA ILE A 203 6.30 -11.96 11.39
C ILE A 203 7.50 -12.61 12.06
N LEU A 204 8.17 -13.52 11.36
CA LEU A 204 9.41 -14.15 11.83
C LEU A 204 10.55 -13.12 11.80
N ILE A 205 11.25 -12.96 12.92
CA ILE A 205 12.37 -12.02 13.09
C ILE A 205 13.70 -12.78 13.07
N ALA A 206 13.82 -13.83 13.89
CA ALA A 206 15.05 -14.61 14.02
C ALA A 206 14.74 -16.08 14.37
N LEU A 207 15.70 -16.95 14.06
CA LEU A 207 15.71 -18.35 14.49
C LEU A 207 16.86 -18.56 15.45
N LEU A 208 16.57 -19.22 16.58
CA LEU A 208 17.49 -19.46 17.67
C LEU A 208 17.76 -20.97 17.84
N ARG A 209 18.82 -21.26 18.58
CA ARG A 209 19.14 -22.58 19.14
C ARG A 209 19.34 -22.48 20.66
N PRO A 210 19.20 -23.59 21.40
CA PRO A 210 19.31 -23.57 22.86
C PRO A 210 20.60 -22.91 23.33
N GLY A 211 20.49 -22.00 24.30
CA GLY A 211 21.61 -21.22 24.82
C GLY A 211 21.75 -19.83 24.18
N GLN A 212 21.11 -19.58 23.03
CA GLN A 212 21.05 -18.27 22.42
C GLN A 212 19.92 -17.41 23.01
N GLU A 213 20.16 -16.10 23.01
CA GLU A 213 19.32 -15.06 23.57
C GLU A 213 19.39 -13.79 22.72
N ILE A 214 18.25 -13.10 22.64
CA ILE A 214 18.11 -11.76 22.09
C ILE A 214 17.46 -10.90 23.17
N ASP A 215 18.12 -9.82 23.57
CA ASP A 215 17.60 -8.77 24.44
C ASP A 215 17.88 -7.41 23.79
N VAL A 216 16.82 -6.82 23.23
CA VAL A 216 16.88 -5.54 22.51
C VAL A 216 15.74 -4.63 22.94
N LEU A 217 16.01 -3.33 22.87
CA LEU A 217 15.06 -2.26 23.13
C LEU A 217 14.94 -1.37 21.89
N MET A 218 13.72 -1.06 21.50
CA MET A 218 13.41 -0.38 20.24
C MET A 218 12.70 0.94 20.53
N HIS A 219 13.14 2.02 19.90
CA HIS A 219 12.43 3.30 19.89
C HIS A 219 11.75 3.47 18.54
N CYS A 220 10.43 3.61 18.57
CA CYS A 220 9.59 3.95 17.42
C CYS A 220 9.33 5.44 17.40
N VAL A 221 9.47 6.05 16.23
CA VAL A 221 9.21 7.47 16.01
C VAL A 221 8.27 7.66 14.83
N LYS A 222 7.73 8.87 14.73
CA LYS A 222 6.98 9.32 13.57
C LYS A 222 7.91 9.72 12.42
N GLY A 223 7.65 9.21 11.23
CA GLY A 223 8.40 9.54 10.02
C GLY A 223 7.56 9.45 8.75
N ILE A 224 8.11 9.88 7.61
CA ILE A 224 7.44 9.88 6.30
C ILE A 224 8.12 8.90 5.33
N GLY A 225 7.34 8.29 4.43
CA GLY A 225 7.83 7.31 3.46
C GLY A 225 8.94 7.81 2.53
N LYS A 226 9.00 9.12 2.30
CA LYS A 226 10.05 9.79 1.51
C LYS A 226 11.43 9.71 2.16
N ASP A 227 11.50 9.69 3.48
CA ASP A 227 12.75 9.54 4.23
C ASP A 227 13.22 8.07 4.18
N HIS A 228 12.31 7.15 4.49
CA HIS A 228 12.58 5.71 4.41
C HIS A 228 11.29 4.94 4.11
N ALA A 229 11.40 3.93 3.24
CA ALA A 229 10.25 3.12 2.79
C ALA A 229 9.49 2.41 3.93
N LYS A 230 10.15 2.17 5.07
CA LYS A 230 9.53 1.61 6.30
C LYS A 230 8.38 2.45 6.85
N PHE A 231 8.33 3.73 6.51
CA PHE A 231 7.27 4.64 6.93
C PHE A 231 6.11 4.71 5.93
N SER A 232 6.15 3.99 4.80
CA SER A 232 5.03 3.94 3.86
C SER A 232 3.83 3.25 4.53
N PRO A 233 2.66 3.92 4.65
CA PRO A 233 1.47 3.32 5.26
C PRO A 233 0.77 2.31 4.35
N VAL A 234 1.05 2.36 3.05
CA VAL A 234 0.42 1.49 2.05
C VAL A 234 1.39 0.40 1.62
N ALA A 235 0.86 -0.82 1.43
CA ALA A 235 1.61 -1.89 0.77
C ALA A 235 1.89 -1.50 -0.69
N THR A 236 0.84 -1.11 -1.42
CA THR A 236 0.95 -0.44 -2.72
C THR A 236 -0.27 0.45 -2.93
N ALA A 237 -0.05 1.60 -3.58
CA ALA A 237 -1.11 2.48 -4.04
C ALA A 237 -0.88 2.77 -5.53
N SER A 238 -1.86 2.42 -6.35
CA SER A 238 -1.83 2.57 -7.80
C SER A 238 -3.21 2.93 -8.33
N TYR A 239 -3.28 3.36 -9.59
CA TYR A 239 -4.53 3.58 -10.30
C TYR A 239 -4.38 3.09 -11.74
N ARG A 240 -5.52 2.81 -12.38
CA ARG A 240 -5.63 2.47 -13.79
C ARG A 240 -6.77 3.27 -14.39
N LEU A 241 -6.65 3.64 -15.66
CA LEU A 241 -7.77 4.19 -16.42
C LEU A 241 -8.78 3.07 -16.68
N LEU A 242 -10.07 3.40 -16.65
CA LEU A 242 -11.15 2.45 -16.94
C LEU A 242 -11.08 2.05 -18.42
N PRO A 243 -10.92 0.75 -18.75
CA PRO A 243 -10.97 0.28 -20.13
C PRO A 243 -12.39 0.37 -20.69
N ASP A 244 -12.52 0.90 -21.91
CA ASP A 244 -13.76 0.94 -22.69
C ASP A 244 -13.53 0.20 -24.02
N ILE A 245 -14.05 -1.04 -24.13
CA ILE A 245 -13.86 -1.90 -25.30
C ILE A 245 -15.12 -1.81 -26.16
N THR A 246 -14.99 -1.22 -27.35
CA THR A 246 -16.08 -1.11 -28.32
C THR A 246 -15.86 -2.04 -29.51
N LEU A 247 -16.87 -2.85 -29.85
CA LEU A 247 -16.87 -3.66 -31.07
C LEU A 247 -17.27 -2.80 -32.27
N LEU A 248 -16.40 -2.71 -33.28
CA LEU A 248 -16.64 -1.88 -34.47
C LEU A 248 -17.67 -2.50 -35.42
N GLN A 249 -17.80 -3.83 -35.39
CA GLN A 249 -18.69 -4.63 -36.21
C GLN A 249 -19.25 -5.78 -35.37
N PRO A 250 -20.44 -6.30 -35.69
CA PRO A 250 -20.95 -7.53 -35.09
C PRO A 250 -19.99 -8.70 -35.33
N ILE A 251 -19.73 -9.49 -34.29
CA ILE A 251 -18.87 -10.68 -34.33
C ILE A 251 -19.71 -11.86 -33.85
N GLU A 252 -19.85 -12.88 -34.70
CA GLU A 252 -20.75 -14.02 -34.49
C GLU A 252 -19.98 -15.35 -34.56
N ASP A 253 -20.63 -16.43 -34.14
CA ASP A 253 -20.15 -17.82 -34.26
C ASP A 253 -18.74 -18.07 -33.67
N GLU A 254 -17.90 -18.83 -34.38
CA GLU A 254 -16.54 -19.20 -33.98
C GLU A 254 -15.63 -17.98 -33.75
N ALA A 255 -15.91 -16.87 -34.43
CA ALA A 255 -15.15 -15.64 -34.24
C ALA A 255 -15.42 -15.02 -32.86
N ALA A 256 -16.65 -15.14 -32.34
CA ALA A 256 -17.00 -14.69 -30.99
C ALA A 256 -16.30 -15.54 -29.92
N GLU A 257 -16.21 -16.86 -30.11
CA GLU A 257 -15.45 -17.74 -29.21
C GLU A 257 -13.95 -17.42 -29.20
N THR A 258 -13.39 -17.14 -30.38
CA THR A 258 -11.98 -16.78 -30.51
C THR A 258 -11.70 -15.42 -29.86
N LEU A 259 -12.59 -14.45 -30.07
CA LEU A 259 -12.51 -13.13 -29.44
C LEU A 259 -12.55 -13.24 -27.92
N GLN A 260 -13.50 -14.00 -27.36
CA GLN A 260 -13.62 -14.16 -25.91
C GLN A 260 -12.33 -14.72 -25.28
N LYS A 261 -11.67 -15.68 -25.95
CA LYS A 261 -10.39 -16.26 -25.49
C LYS A 261 -9.22 -15.28 -25.49
N CYS A 262 -9.30 -14.19 -26.25
CA CYS A 262 -8.27 -13.16 -26.29
C CYS A 262 -8.35 -12.17 -25.11
N PHE A 263 -9.43 -12.17 -24.32
CA PHE A 263 -9.64 -11.27 -23.19
C PHE A 263 -9.64 -12.02 -21.85
N SER A 264 -9.51 -11.26 -20.76
CA SER A 264 -9.62 -11.82 -19.41
C SER A 264 -11.02 -12.44 -19.19
N PRO A 265 -11.11 -13.52 -18.40
CA PRO A 265 -12.40 -14.13 -18.07
C PRO A 265 -13.38 -13.10 -17.49
N GLY A 266 -14.62 -13.11 -17.98
CA GLY A 266 -15.68 -12.21 -17.54
C GLY A 266 -15.76 -10.85 -18.24
N VAL A 267 -14.83 -10.52 -19.14
CA VAL A 267 -14.87 -9.26 -19.91
C VAL A 267 -15.84 -9.33 -21.10
N ILE A 268 -15.82 -10.44 -21.84
CA ILE A 268 -16.70 -10.66 -23.01
C ILE A 268 -17.63 -11.83 -22.71
N GLU A 269 -18.93 -11.62 -22.88
CA GLU A 269 -19.97 -12.65 -22.77
C GLU A 269 -20.51 -12.98 -24.16
N ILE A 270 -20.71 -14.28 -24.45
CA ILE A 270 -21.35 -14.76 -25.68
C ILE A 270 -22.80 -15.08 -25.34
N GLN A 271 -23.73 -14.40 -26.02
CA GLN A 271 -25.16 -14.59 -25.81
C GLN A 271 -25.78 -15.31 -27.02
N ASN A 272 -26.51 -16.40 -26.75
CA ASN A 272 -27.28 -17.12 -27.77
C ASN A 272 -28.63 -16.43 -27.96
N ILE A 273 -28.78 -15.69 -29.06
CA ILE A 273 -30.00 -14.93 -29.36
C ILE A 273 -31.11 -15.83 -29.93
N ASN A 274 -30.74 -17.00 -30.47
CA ASN A 274 -31.67 -18.03 -30.90
C ASN A 274 -31.24 -19.35 -30.25
N GLY A 275 -32.16 -19.97 -29.49
CA GLY A 275 -31.96 -21.31 -28.92
C GLY A 275 -31.78 -22.39 -29.97
#